data_AF-A0A4V2ZMV2-F1
#
_entry.id   AF-A0A4V2ZMV2-F1
#
_cell.length_a   1.000
_cell.length_b   1.000
_cell.length_c   1.000
_cell.angle_alpha   90.00
_cell.angle_beta   90.00
_cell.angle_gamma   90.00
#
_symmetry.space_group_name_H-M   'P 1'
#
loop_
_entity.id
_entity.type
_entity.pdbx_description
1 polymer ?
#
loop_
_entity_poly.entity_id
_entity_poly.type
_entity_poly.pdbx_seq_one_letter_code
_entity_poly.pdbx_strand_id
1 'polypeptide(L)' 'MRAACRCAACRSKPGGEAQAATARVVGMEDMGYGIQIVFDDGHDRGIYPWVYLQTL' A
#
# COMPACT_ATOMS: atom_id res chain seq x y z
N MET A 1 4.76 -1.23 -5.01
CA MET A 1 3.93 -1.47 -3.81
C MET A 1 3.55 -0.16 -3.12
N ARG A 2 4.44 0.54 -2.40
CA ARG A 2 4.07 1.77 -1.66
C ARG A 2 3.56 2.93 -2.53
N ALA A 3 4.19 3.18 -3.67
CA ALA A 3 3.74 4.19 -4.65
C ALA A 3 2.35 3.85 -5.25
N ALA A 4 1.99 2.57 -5.20
CA ALA A 4 0.70 2.04 -5.62
C ALA A 4 -0.32 1.93 -4.46
N CYS A 5 0.01 2.43 -3.26
CA CYS A 5 -0.90 2.37 -2.12
C CYS A 5 -2.19 3.14 -2.41
N ARG A 6 -3.31 2.44 -2.41
CA ARG A 6 -4.64 3.02 -2.68
C ARG A 6 -5.42 3.32 -1.40
N CYS A 7 -4.79 3.52 -0.24
CA CYS A 7 -5.53 3.87 0.97
C CYS A 7 -6.18 5.27 0.86
N ALA A 8 -7.18 5.57 1.70
CA ALA A 8 -7.90 6.85 1.64
C ALA A 8 -6.96 8.06 1.80
N ALA A 9 -5.93 7.95 2.65
CA ALA A 9 -4.93 9.01 2.87
C ALA A 9 -4.04 9.26 1.64
N CYS A 10 -3.70 8.23 0.87
CA CYS A 10 -2.95 8.39 -0.39
C CYS A 10 -3.85 8.93 -1.51
N ARG A 11 -5.12 8.52 -1.56
CA ARG A 11 -6.07 9.00 -2.59
C ARG A 11 -6.45 10.47 -2.39
N SER A 12 -6.38 11.00 -1.18
CA SER A 12 -6.71 12.40 -0.88
C SER A 12 -5.57 13.39 -1.15
N LYS A 13 -4.35 12.91 -1.42
CA LYS A 13 -3.17 13.75 -1.69
C LYS A 13 -2.57 13.44 -3.07
N PRO A 14 -2.82 14.26 -4.10
CA PRO A 14 -2.08 14.17 -5.35
C PRO A 14 -0.59 14.50 -5.09
N GLY A 15 0.35 13.61 -5.44
CA GLY A 15 1.79 13.83 -5.28
C GLY A 15 2.52 12.98 -4.21
N GLY A 16 1.88 11.94 -3.67
CA GLY A 16 2.47 11.06 -2.63
C GLY A 16 3.63 10.15 -3.06
N GLU A 17 4.05 10.18 -4.33
CA GLU A 17 5.10 9.30 -4.88
C GLU A 17 6.48 9.53 -4.23
N ALA A 18 6.83 10.77 -3.87
CA ALA A 18 8.12 11.08 -3.23
C ALA A 18 8.24 10.51 -1.80
N GLN A 19 7.13 10.43 -1.05
CA GLN A 19 7.11 9.81 0.29
C GLN A 19 7.17 8.28 0.23
N ALA A 20 6.75 7.68 -0.89
CA ALA A 20 6.78 6.23 -1.04
C ALA A 20 8.19 5.63 -1.11
N ALA A 21 9.20 6.42 -1.46
CA ALA A 21 10.57 5.96 -1.67
C ALA A 21 11.30 5.58 -0.37
N THR A 22 10.85 6.08 0.78
CA THR A 22 11.51 5.86 2.08
C THR A 22 10.81 4.84 2.97
N ALA A 23 9.55 4.50 2.67
CA ALA A 23 8.74 3.66 3.53
C ALA A 23 9.17 2.18 3.45
N ARG A 24 9.27 1.53 4.60
CA ARG A 24 9.61 0.10 4.71
C ARG A 24 8.36 -0.71 5.05
N VAL A 25 8.30 -1.94 4.53
CA VAL A 25 7.26 -2.88 4.94
C VAL A 25 7.60 -3.40 6.34
N VAL A 26 6.64 -3.28 7.26
CA VAL A 26 6.77 -3.75 8.64
C VAL A 26 5.77 -4.85 8.99
N GLY A 27 4.82 -5.14 8.11
CA GLY A 27 3.85 -6.21 8.29
C GLY A 27 3.12 -6.56 7.00
N MET A 28 2.62 -7.79 6.95
CA MET A 28 1.80 -8.30 5.85
C MET A 28 0.74 -9.24 6.43
N GLU A 29 -0.52 -8.98 6.10
CA GLU A 29 -1.66 -9.78 6.57
C GLU A 29 -2.45 -10.31 5.38
N ASP A 30 -2.86 -11.58 5.45
CA ASP A 30 -3.72 -12.21 4.43
C ASP A 30 -5.18 -11.81 4.62
N MET A 31 -5.82 -11.35 3.54
CA MET A 31 -7.21 -10.90 3.55
C MET A 31 -8.14 -11.85 2.76
N GLY A 32 -7.66 -13.02 2.35
CA GLY A 32 -8.35 -14.00 1.51
C GLY A 32 -8.40 -13.64 0.01
N TYR A 33 -8.65 -12.38 -0.34
CA TYR A 33 -8.73 -11.89 -1.73
C TYR A 33 -7.54 -10.99 -2.13
N GLY A 34 -6.57 -10.84 -1.24
CA GLY A 34 -5.38 -10.03 -1.42
C GLY A 34 -4.54 -10.01 -0.14
N ILE A 35 -3.53 -9.15 -0.14
CA ILE A 35 -2.72 -8.87 1.05
C ILE A 35 -2.91 -7.45 1.51
N GLN A 36 -2.93 -7.25 2.81
CA GLN A 36 -2.68 -5.96 3.42
C GLN A 36 -1.18 -5.82 3.64
N ILE A 37 -0.60 -4.69 3.24
CA ILE A 37 0.81 -4.38 3.50
C ILE A 37 0.86 -3.16 4.42
N VAL A 38 1.54 -3.32 5.55
CA VAL A 38 1.74 -2.27 6.57
C VAL A 38 3.10 -1.64 6.36
N PHE A 39 3.13 -0.31 6.28
CA PHE A 39 4.36 0.48 6.17
C PHE A 39 4.63 1.27 7.44
N ASP A 40 5.91 1.50 7.74
CA ASP A 40 6.39 2.25 8.91
C ASP A 40 6.02 3.74 8.91
N ASP A 41 5.65 4.30 7.76
CA ASP A 41 5.25 5.69 7.57
C ASP A 41 3.78 5.98 7.93
N GLY A 42 3.16 5.11 8.73
CA GLY A 42 1.76 5.22 9.16
C GLY A 42 0.73 4.73 8.14
N HIS A 43 1.17 4.02 7.09
CA HIS A 43 0.27 3.43 6.09
C HIS A 43 0.02 1.96 6.38
N ASP A 44 -0.87 1.72 7.32
CA ASP A 44 -1.25 0.38 7.78
C ASP A 44 -2.48 -0.19 7.08
N ARG A 45 -3.24 0.58 6.28
CA ARG A 45 -4.52 0.15 5.68
C ARG A 45 -4.47 -0.15 4.17
N GLY A 46 -3.29 -0.30 3.59
CA GLY A 46 -3.15 -0.57 2.16
C GLY A 46 -3.46 -2.03 1.83
N ILE A 47 -4.63 -2.30 1.22
CA ILE A 47 -4.98 -3.63 0.69
C ILE A 47 -4.66 -3.69 -0.80
N TYR A 48 -3.98 -4.77 -1.19
CA TYR A 48 -3.54 -5.08 -2.55
C TYR A 48 -4.22 -6.37 -3.00
N PRO A 49 -5.32 -6.28 -3.77
CA PRO A 49 -6.01 -7.46 -4.29
C PRO A 49 -5.09 -8.33 -5.16
N TRP A 50 -5.28 -9.65 -5.17
CA TRP A 50 -4.46 -10.56 -5.99
C TRP A 50 -4.51 -10.21 -7.47
N VAL A 51 -5.70 -9.90 -8.00
CA VAL A 51 -5.89 -9.47 -9.38
C VAL A 51 -5.07 -8.22 -9.67
N TYR A 52 -5.01 -7.27 -8.75
CA TYR A 52 -4.20 -6.07 -8.92
C TYR A 52 -2.70 -6.40 -8.93
N LEU A 53 -2.24 -7.26 -8.01
CA LEU A 53 -0.84 -7.69 -7.95
C LEU A 53 -0.39 -8.46 -9.20
N GLN A 54 -1.28 -9.24 -9.82
CA GLN A 54 -1.00 -9.95 -11.08
C GLN A 54 -0.87 -9.01 -12.29
N THR A 55 -1.37 -7.77 -12.20
CA THR A 55 -1.28 -6.77 -13.28
C THR A 55 -0.08 -5.84 -13.17
N LEU A 56 0.69 -5.95 -12.08
CA LEU A 56 1.92 -5.20 -11.84
C LEU A 56 3.12 -5.94 -12.41
#